data_AF-I3MFB5-F1
#
_entry.id   AF-I3MFB5-F1
#
_cell.length_a   1.000
_cell.length_b   1.000
_cell.length_c   1.000
_cell.angle_alpha   90.00
_cell.angle_beta   90.00
_cell.angle_gamma   90.00
#
_symmetry.space_group_name_H-M   'P 1'
#
loop_
_entity.id
_entity.type
_entity.pdbx_description
1 polymer ?
#
loop_
_entity_poly.entity_id
_entity_poly.type
_entity_poly.pdbx_seq_one_letter_code
_entity_poly.pdbx_strand_id
1 'polypeptide(L)'
;MALVFHYFLLILVFQDTHAVQPFCLQGCTCSEESFGRTLQCMSISLGNIPENLPEELKQVRIEHSPIFELSRGPFVNMSTLEYLWLNFNNITVIHLGALEHLPELRELRLQGNKLRSVPWTAFRATPFLRVLDLKGNRIDILPELALQFLANLTYLDLSSNRLTVVSKNVFLNWPSYQKCQQLHCGAKILSSMVLALDNNPWVCDCRLRGLVQFVKSNSLPVILVNSYLICQDPVYKAGQLLHEIKLSVCMKPQVSTPSANITVQVGQNVTLQCLAQASPSPTISWNYPLSIWRKFNVLTSSTAEDAVLSQLIIPAAHLVDSGNYTCVASNFIGRSTLVISLHIQPAQVLPASHSLSISREGNSYIDLRVVKQTVHGILLEWFAVANISEEWFTLYITSDEALRKEVVHIGPGINTYAVDNLLPGTKYEACLSLGSRPPHEGRCVVFVTGRDGGRLEDRERLLHISVVLCVLLLAVPVGAYVWTAEGPCSCRKWGPHCCPHPRRALRPPPAVPQCKDRSFRDHPAVCEDGEGHRHTKGNEEKEDDSG
;
A
#
# COMPACT_ATOMS: atom_id res chain seq x y z
N MET A 1 -87.07 10.34 -6.78
CA MET A 1 -86.06 11.40 -6.96
C MET A 1 -85.10 11.51 -5.77
N ALA A 2 -85.54 11.85 -4.55
CA ALA A 2 -84.61 12.08 -3.42
C ALA A 2 -83.66 10.93 -3.06
N LEU A 3 -84.12 9.66 -3.08
CA LEU A 3 -83.30 8.49 -2.73
C LEU A 3 -82.13 8.21 -3.70
N VAL A 4 -82.27 8.56 -4.99
CA VAL A 4 -81.21 8.36 -5.99
C VAL A 4 -80.07 9.35 -5.78
N PHE A 5 -80.39 10.58 -5.39
CA PHE A 5 -79.40 11.62 -5.11
C PHE A 5 -78.53 11.28 -3.89
N HIS A 6 -79.10 10.63 -2.87
CA HIS A 6 -78.36 10.23 -1.69
C HIS A 6 -77.36 9.09 -1.97
N TYR A 7 -77.73 8.13 -2.82
CA TYR A 7 -76.80 7.09 -3.29
C TYR A 7 -75.68 7.67 -4.17
N PHE A 8 -75.99 8.67 -5.01
CA PHE A 8 -74.97 9.33 -5.84
C PHE A 8 -73.98 10.15 -4.99
N LEU A 9 -74.46 10.82 -3.93
CA LEU A 9 -73.62 11.51 -2.95
C LEU A 9 -72.76 10.53 -2.12
N LEU A 10 -73.30 9.37 -1.74
CA LEU A 10 -72.51 8.31 -1.10
C LEU A 10 -71.43 7.74 -2.03
N ILE A 11 -71.73 7.54 -3.32
CA ILE A 11 -70.74 7.08 -4.30
C ILE A 11 -69.64 8.13 -4.50
N LEU A 12 -69.97 9.42 -4.57
CA LEU A 12 -68.96 10.50 -4.65
C LEU A 12 -68.12 10.61 -3.37
N VAL A 13 -68.73 10.49 -2.19
CA VAL A 13 -67.99 10.49 -0.90
C VAL A 13 -67.12 9.24 -0.73
N PHE A 14 -67.50 8.09 -1.30
CA PHE A 14 -66.61 6.92 -1.34
C PHE A 14 -65.52 7.04 -2.43
N GLN A 15 -65.78 7.70 -3.56
CA GLN A 15 -64.77 7.94 -4.60
C GLN A 15 -63.67 8.93 -4.17
N ASP A 16 -63.93 9.81 -3.21
CA ASP A 16 -62.92 10.71 -2.61
C ASP A 16 -62.01 10.03 -1.55
N THR A 17 -62.11 8.72 -1.34
CA THR A 17 -61.25 7.98 -0.37
C THR A 17 -60.12 7.18 -1.02
N HIS A 18 -60.03 7.17 -2.36
CA HIS A 18 -58.82 6.78 -3.09
C HIS A 18 -58.13 8.01 -3.69
N ALA A 19 -57.69 8.92 -2.81
CA ALA A 19 -56.45 9.64 -3.08
C ALA A 19 -55.37 8.57 -3.32
N VAL A 20 -54.95 8.42 -4.59
CA VAL A 20 -53.98 7.41 -5.01
C VAL A 20 -52.72 7.63 -4.18
N GLN A 21 -52.47 6.73 -3.23
CA GLN A 21 -51.33 6.84 -2.33
C GLN A 21 -50.07 6.83 -3.21
N PRO A 22 -49.33 7.94 -3.30
CA PRO A 22 -48.28 8.07 -4.31
C PRO A 22 -47.19 7.07 -3.96
N PHE A 23 -47.01 6.05 -4.82
CA PHE A 23 -46.24 4.84 -4.53
C PHE A 23 -44.88 5.21 -3.91
N CYS A 24 -44.69 4.86 -2.64
CA CYS A 24 -43.51 5.23 -1.89
C CYS A 24 -42.88 3.97 -1.31
N LEU A 25 -41.55 3.90 -1.36
CA LEU A 25 -40.83 2.71 -0.95
C LEU A 25 -40.95 2.52 0.57
N GLN A 26 -41.23 1.28 1.02
CA GLN A 26 -41.42 0.98 2.44
C GLN A 26 -40.18 1.36 3.26
N GLY A 27 -40.38 2.19 4.29
CA GLY A 27 -39.32 2.73 5.14
C GLY A 27 -38.74 4.07 4.66
N CYS A 28 -39.02 4.49 3.43
CA CYS A 28 -38.64 5.80 2.90
C CYS A 28 -39.78 6.81 3.06
N THR A 29 -39.43 8.10 3.04
CA THR A 29 -40.36 9.23 3.00
C THR A 29 -40.47 9.73 1.57
N CYS A 30 -41.69 10.04 1.12
CA CYS A 30 -41.92 10.75 -0.14
C CYS A 30 -42.66 12.06 0.16
N SER A 31 -42.19 13.15 -0.44
CA SER A 31 -42.74 14.49 -0.27
C SER A 31 -42.97 15.15 -1.62
N GLU A 32 -43.96 16.03 -1.69
CA GLU A 32 -44.06 17.03 -2.76
C GLU A 32 -43.44 18.33 -2.25
N GLU A 33 -42.47 18.85 -2.99
CA GLU A 33 -41.73 20.07 -2.66
C GLU A 33 -41.87 21.07 -3.81
N SER A 34 -41.55 22.35 -3.58
CA SER A 34 -41.79 23.41 -4.59
C SER A 34 -41.00 23.24 -5.90
N PHE A 35 -40.02 22.35 -5.93
CA PHE A 35 -39.24 21.97 -7.11
C PHE A 35 -39.63 20.59 -7.69
N GLY A 36 -40.55 19.87 -7.04
CA GLY A 36 -41.20 18.62 -7.44
C GLY A 36 -41.02 17.47 -6.45
N ARG A 37 -41.54 16.28 -6.81
CA ARG A 37 -41.59 15.11 -5.92
C ARG A 37 -40.21 14.57 -5.53
N THR A 38 -40.01 14.36 -4.23
CA THR A 38 -38.76 13.89 -3.61
C THR A 38 -38.94 12.52 -2.93
N LEU A 39 -37.91 11.67 -3.02
CA LEU A 39 -37.81 10.37 -2.32
C LEU A 39 -36.60 10.41 -1.38
N GLN A 40 -36.81 10.16 -0.09
CA GLN A 40 -35.76 10.12 0.92
C GLN A 40 -35.76 8.79 1.69
N CYS A 41 -34.66 8.05 1.57
CA CYS A 41 -34.37 6.81 2.29
C CYS A 41 -33.13 7.01 3.17
N MET A 42 -33.25 6.87 4.50
CA MET A 42 -32.15 7.08 5.44
C MET A 42 -31.98 5.86 6.33
N SER A 43 -30.76 5.30 6.41
CA SER A 43 -30.41 4.20 7.32
C SER A 43 -31.24 2.91 7.11
N ILE A 44 -31.57 2.57 5.85
CA ILE A 44 -32.38 1.39 5.49
C ILE A 44 -31.50 0.32 4.87
N SER A 45 -31.68 -0.94 5.27
CA SER A 45 -30.97 -2.07 4.66
C SER A 45 -31.60 -2.49 3.32
N LEU A 46 -31.39 -1.68 2.27
CA LEU A 46 -31.91 -1.92 0.92
C LEU A 46 -31.16 -3.02 0.15
N GLY A 47 -29.83 -3.14 0.34
CA GLY A 47 -28.96 -4.04 -0.42
C GLY A 47 -28.71 -3.57 -1.86
N ASN A 48 -29.78 -3.35 -2.63
CA ASN A 48 -29.78 -2.75 -3.96
C ASN A 48 -30.90 -1.70 -4.05
N ILE A 49 -30.79 -0.77 -5.00
CA ILE A 49 -31.90 0.14 -5.31
C ILE A 49 -32.97 -0.66 -6.09
N PRO A 50 -34.27 -0.60 -5.71
CA PRO A 50 -35.32 -1.32 -6.41
C PRO A 50 -35.57 -0.75 -7.81
N GLU A 51 -36.00 -1.61 -8.74
CA GLU A 51 -36.18 -1.20 -10.16
C GLU A 51 -37.46 -0.37 -10.40
N ASN A 52 -38.48 -0.53 -9.55
CA ASN A 52 -39.78 0.12 -9.71
C ASN A 52 -39.89 1.44 -8.92
N LEU A 53 -38.98 2.40 -9.17
CA LEU A 53 -39.09 3.75 -8.62
C LEU A 53 -40.12 4.59 -9.40
N PRO A 54 -40.87 5.51 -8.75
CA PRO A 54 -41.79 6.41 -9.44
C PRO A 54 -41.06 7.32 -10.45
N GLU A 55 -41.54 7.34 -11.69
CA GLU A 55 -40.88 8.00 -12.83
C GLU A 55 -40.82 9.52 -12.70
N GLU A 56 -41.80 10.12 -12.02
CA GLU A 56 -41.98 11.56 -11.80
C GLU A 56 -41.06 12.20 -10.73
N LEU A 57 -40.16 11.41 -10.14
CA LEU A 57 -39.25 11.90 -9.11
C LEU A 57 -38.23 12.89 -9.68
N LYS A 58 -38.09 14.02 -8.99
CA LYS A 58 -37.13 15.08 -9.25
C LYS A 58 -35.85 14.95 -8.42
N GLN A 59 -35.98 14.36 -7.23
CA GLN A 59 -34.88 14.09 -6.32
C GLN A 59 -34.98 12.70 -5.70
N VAL A 60 -33.88 11.98 -5.73
CA VAL A 60 -33.69 10.70 -5.02
C VAL A 60 -32.52 10.84 -4.06
N ARG A 61 -32.79 10.70 -2.76
CA ARG A 61 -31.80 10.70 -1.69
C ARG A 61 -31.83 9.36 -0.97
N ILE A 62 -30.77 8.58 -1.11
CA ILE A 62 -30.60 7.31 -0.39
C ILE A 62 -29.25 7.34 0.31
N GLU A 63 -29.25 7.48 1.63
CA GLU A 63 -28.02 7.65 2.42
C GLU A 63 -27.95 6.68 3.60
N HIS A 64 -26.72 6.36 4.03
CA HIS A 64 -26.44 5.41 5.12
C HIS A 64 -27.10 4.03 4.95
N SER A 65 -27.36 3.64 3.70
CA SER A 65 -28.14 2.47 3.31
C SER A 65 -27.25 1.55 2.47
N PRO A 66 -26.84 0.36 2.94
CA PRO A 66 -25.72 -0.39 2.36
C PRO A 66 -26.02 -0.98 0.97
N ILE A 67 -25.93 -0.13 -0.05
CA ILE A 67 -26.01 -0.45 -1.48
C ILE A 67 -24.60 -0.75 -2.00
N PHE A 68 -24.43 -1.85 -2.73
CA PHE A 68 -23.12 -2.35 -3.17
C PHE A 68 -22.72 -1.94 -4.59
N GLU A 69 -23.70 -1.68 -5.45
CA GLU A 69 -23.53 -1.31 -6.86
C GLU A 69 -24.63 -0.37 -7.34
N LEU A 70 -24.35 0.40 -8.40
CA LEU A 70 -25.36 1.14 -9.15
C LEU A 70 -25.64 0.40 -10.47
N SER A 71 -26.70 -0.40 -10.48
CA SER A 71 -27.15 -1.20 -11.63
C SER A 71 -27.89 -0.36 -12.69
N ARG A 72 -28.21 -0.94 -13.85
CA ARG A 72 -28.90 -0.23 -14.94
C ARG A 72 -30.38 0.06 -14.64
N GLY A 73 -31.08 -0.90 -14.05
CA GLY A 73 -32.55 -0.92 -13.92
C GLY A 73 -33.20 0.24 -13.15
N PRO A 74 -32.69 0.68 -11.99
CA PRO A 74 -33.43 1.57 -11.08
C PRO A 74 -33.79 2.96 -11.61
N PHE A 75 -33.16 3.40 -12.70
CA PHE A 75 -33.30 4.76 -13.23
C PHE A 75 -33.77 4.79 -14.70
N VAL A 76 -34.17 3.65 -15.29
CA VAL A 76 -34.44 3.53 -16.74
C VAL A 76 -35.54 4.48 -17.23
N ASN A 77 -36.53 4.80 -16.38
CA ASN A 77 -37.64 5.69 -16.75
C ASN A 77 -37.58 7.08 -16.07
N MET A 78 -36.49 7.41 -15.37
CA MET A 78 -36.42 8.59 -14.48
C MET A 78 -35.94 9.87 -15.20
N SER A 79 -36.58 10.19 -16.32
CA SER A 79 -36.19 11.31 -17.20
C SER A 79 -36.27 12.72 -16.57
N THR A 80 -37.05 12.89 -15.49
CA THR A 80 -37.22 14.14 -14.75
C THR A 80 -36.25 14.33 -13.58
N LEU A 81 -35.37 13.36 -13.32
CA LEU A 81 -34.52 13.36 -12.14
C LEU A 81 -33.37 14.37 -12.27
N GLU A 82 -33.42 15.43 -11.45
CA GLU A 82 -32.42 16.51 -11.42
C GLU A 82 -31.34 16.27 -10.35
N TYR A 83 -31.67 15.57 -9.26
CA TYR A 83 -30.80 15.39 -8.08
C TYR A 83 -30.74 13.91 -7.64
N LEU A 84 -29.55 13.31 -7.68
CA LEU A 84 -29.30 11.94 -7.21
C LEU A 84 -28.21 11.92 -6.13
N TRP A 85 -28.61 11.67 -4.88
CA TRP A 85 -27.72 11.65 -3.71
C TRP A 85 -27.66 10.24 -3.13
N LEU A 86 -26.47 9.62 -3.21
CA LEU A 86 -26.19 8.24 -2.81
C LEU A 86 -25.03 8.18 -1.80
N ASN A 87 -25.01 9.13 -0.85
CA ASN A 87 -23.91 9.34 0.07
C ASN A 87 -23.84 8.31 1.20
N PHE A 88 -22.63 8.00 1.66
CA PHE A 88 -22.33 7.11 2.80
C PHE A 88 -22.94 5.71 2.67
N ASN A 89 -23.04 5.22 1.44
CA ASN A 89 -23.44 3.84 1.14
C ASN A 89 -22.18 2.97 0.94
N ASN A 90 -22.30 1.82 0.28
CA ASN A 90 -21.23 0.84 0.13
C ASN A 90 -20.82 0.62 -1.34
N ILE A 91 -21.12 1.58 -2.23
CA ILE A 91 -21.07 1.38 -3.68
C ILE A 91 -19.61 1.17 -4.12
N THR A 92 -19.36 0.08 -4.83
CA THR A 92 -18.04 -0.32 -5.34
C THR A 92 -17.90 -0.14 -6.85
N VAL A 93 -19.01 -0.23 -7.59
CA VAL A 93 -19.08 -0.13 -9.05
C VAL A 93 -20.35 0.59 -9.49
N ILE A 94 -20.26 1.32 -10.61
CA ILE A 94 -21.39 1.92 -11.33
C ILE A 94 -21.41 1.31 -12.72
N HIS A 95 -22.54 0.70 -13.10
CA HIS A 95 -22.73 0.12 -14.41
C HIS A 95 -22.80 1.19 -15.50
N LEU A 96 -22.24 0.94 -16.70
CA LEU A 96 -22.14 1.97 -17.75
C LEU A 96 -23.50 2.53 -18.17
N GLY A 97 -24.55 1.70 -18.16
CA GLY A 97 -25.92 2.11 -18.48
C GLY A 97 -26.70 2.76 -17.32
N ALA A 98 -26.15 2.87 -16.11
CA ALA A 98 -26.89 3.36 -14.94
C ALA A 98 -27.29 4.84 -15.02
N LEU A 99 -26.60 5.63 -15.87
CA LEU A 99 -26.86 7.05 -16.09
C LEU A 99 -27.48 7.34 -17.47
N GLU A 100 -27.78 6.30 -18.26
CA GLU A 100 -28.18 6.41 -19.67
C GLU A 100 -29.52 7.15 -19.87
N HIS A 101 -30.40 7.08 -18.88
CA HIS A 101 -31.77 7.62 -18.92
C HIS A 101 -31.96 8.83 -17.99
N LEU A 102 -30.87 9.53 -17.64
CA LEU A 102 -30.86 10.66 -16.69
C LEU A 102 -30.46 11.99 -17.37
N PRO A 103 -31.16 12.45 -18.43
CA PRO A 103 -30.74 13.61 -19.23
C PRO A 103 -30.73 14.93 -18.44
N GLU A 104 -31.70 15.13 -17.55
CA GLU A 104 -31.84 16.35 -16.74
C GLU A 104 -30.98 16.39 -15.47
N LEU A 105 -30.18 15.34 -15.20
CA LEU A 105 -29.39 15.24 -13.98
C LEU A 105 -28.40 16.40 -13.84
N ARG A 106 -28.61 17.23 -12.82
CA ARG A 106 -27.78 18.41 -12.50
C ARG A 106 -26.75 18.12 -11.43
N GLU A 107 -27.05 17.20 -10.52
CA GLU A 107 -26.24 16.96 -9.33
C GLU A 107 -26.23 15.47 -8.96
N LEU A 108 -25.03 14.89 -8.98
CA LEU A 108 -24.76 13.53 -8.55
C LEU A 108 -23.81 13.55 -7.36
N ARG A 109 -24.25 13.04 -6.20
CA ARG A 109 -23.40 12.87 -5.02
C ARG A 109 -23.24 11.41 -4.66
N LEU A 110 -21.97 11.00 -4.53
CA LEU A 110 -21.52 9.65 -4.23
C LEU A 110 -20.50 9.67 -3.09
N GLN A 111 -20.56 10.68 -2.21
CA GLN A 111 -19.62 10.88 -1.11
C GLN A 111 -19.55 9.63 -0.21
N GLY A 112 -18.34 9.27 0.25
CA GLY A 112 -18.16 8.25 1.29
C GLY A 112 -18.48 6.81 0.88
N ASN A 113 -18.45 6.51 -0.43
CA ASN A 113 -18.60 5.17 -0.97
C ASN A 113 -17.23 4.45 -1.11
N LYS A 114 -17.17 3.35 -1.86
CA LYS A 114 -15.97 2.52 -2.04
C LYS A 114 -15.51 2.44 -3.51
N LEU A 115 -15.92 3.39 -4.34
CA LEU A 115 -15.61 3.45 -5.78
C LEU A 115 -14.09 3.56 -6.01
N ARG A 116 -13.53 2.67 -6.85
CA ARG A 116 -12.16 2.82 -7.38
C ARG A 116 -12.10 3.65 -8.67
N SER A 117 -13.21 3.72 -9.40
CA SER A 117 -13.38 4.52 -10.59
C SER A 117 -14.86 4.76 -10.85
N VAL A 118 -15.17 5.64 -11.80
CA VAL A 118 -16.51 5.86 -12.33
C VAL A 118 -16.50 5.67 -13.86
N PRO A 119 -17.62 5.29 -14.49
CA PRO A 119 -17.69 5.14 -15.95
C PRO A 119 -17.71 6.52 -16.61
N TRP A 120 -16.55 7.15 -16.76
CA TRP A 120 -16.40 8.52 -17.27
C TRP A 120 -17.13 8.78 -18.59
N THR A 121 -17.20 7.77 -19.47
CA THR A 121 -17.91 7.82 -20.75
C THR A 121 -19.43 7.95 -20.61
N ALA A 122 -20.02 7.43 -19.53
CA ALA A 122 -21.46 7.44 -19.29
C ALA A 122 -22.01 8.84 -19.00
N PHE A 123 -21.20 9.76 -18.48
CA PHE A 123 -21.61 11.16 -18.25
C PHE A 123 -21.96 11.93 -19.54
N ARG A 124 -21.66 11.38 -20.72
CA ARG A 124 -22.22 11.86 -21.99
C ARG A 124 -23.76 11.85 -22.01
N ALA A 125 -24.40 10.94 -21.28
CA ALA A 125 -25.86 10.86 -21.15
C ALA A 125 -26.45 11.89 -20.17
N THR A 126 -25.62 12.57 -19.37
CA THR A 126 -26.02 13.56 -18.37
C THR A 126 -25.50 14.96 -18.74
N PRO A 127 -25.96 15.57 -19.86
CA PRO A 127 -25.38 16.79 -20.41
C PRO A 127 -25.55 18.02 -19.52
N PHE A 128 -26.50 18.01 -18.59
CA PHE A 128 -26.75 19.12 -17.66
C PHE A 128 -26.06 18.98 -16.29
N LEU A 129 -25.21 17.97 -16.11
CA LEU A 129 -24.51 17.71 -14.85
C LEU A 129 -23.54 18.86 -14.51
N ARG A 130 -23.81 19.53 -13.39
CA ARG A 130 -23.06 20.68 -12.86
C ARG A 130 -22.24 20.33 -11.62
N VAL A 131 -22.72 19.40 -10.80
CA VAL A 131 -22.12 19.01 -9.53
C VAL A 131 -21.88 17.50 -9.53
N LEU A 132 -20.61 17.11 -9.35
CA LEU A 132 -20.18 15.73 -9.17
C LEU A 132 -19.34 15.61 -7.91
N ASP A 133 -19.92 15.05 -6.85
CA ASP A 133 -19.25 14.81 -5.58
C ASP A 133 -18.83 13.33 -5.49
N LEU A 134 -17.52 13.09 -5.53
CA LEU A 134 -16.87 11.79 -5.39
C LEU A 134 -15.97 11.73 -4.15
N LYS A 135 -16.15 12.65 -3.19
CA LYS A 135 -15.35 12.76 -1.97
C LYS A 135 -15.32 11.47 -1.16
N GLY A 136 -14.19 11.15 -0.55
CA GLY A 136 -14.13 10.04 0.42
C GLY A 136 -14.31 8.65 -0.18
N ASN A 137 -13.97 8.49 -1.46
CA ASN A 137 -14.00 7.21 -2.18
C ASN A 137 -12.60 6.56 -2.19
N ARG A 138 -12.34 5.67 -3.16
CA ARG A 138 -11.08 4.95 -3.32
C ARG A 138 -10.47 5.17 -4.71
N ILE A 139 -10.78 6.31 -5.35
CA ILE A 139 -10.37 6.62 -6.72
C ILE A 139 -8.86 6.86 -6.75
N ASP A 140 -8.13 6.03 -7.49
CA ASP A 140 -6.67 6.04 -7.58
C ASP A 140 -6.14 6.71 -8.87
N ILE A 141 -6.95 6.71 -9.93
CA ILE A 141 -6.60 7.26 -11.25
C ILE A 141 -7.70 8.21 -11.75
N LEU A 142 -7.29 9.41 -12.17
CA LEU A 142 -8.10 10.32 -12.98
C LEU A 142 -7.58 10.32 -14.44
N PRO A 143 -8.28 9.69 -15.40
CA PRO A 143 -7.85 9.65 -16.80
C PRO A 143 -7.77 11.03 -17.44
N GLU A 144 -6.80 11.27 -18.32
CA GLU A 144 -6.57 12.59 -18.94
C GLU A 144 -7.77 13.13 -19.72
N LEU A 145 -8.58 12.22 -20.30
CA LEU A 145 -9.76 12.54 -21.10
C LEU A 145 -11.08 12.42 -20.31
N ALA A 146 -11.05 12.17 -19.01
CA ALA A 146 -12.25 11.97 -18.19
C ALA A 146 -13.23 13.16 -18.27
N LEU A 147 -12.68 14.38 -18.25
CA LEU A 147 -13.48 15.61 -18.18
C LEU A 147 -14.09 16.02 -19.53
N GLN A 148 -13.71 15.39 -20.65
CA GLN A 148 -14.32 15.67 -21.96
C GLN A 148 -15.80 15.24 -22.04
N PHE A 149 -16.23 14.35 -21.14
CA PHE A 149 -17.61 13.87 -21.04
C PHE A 149 -18.45 14.71 -20.04
N LEU A 150 -17.84 15.67 -19.37
CA LEU A 150 -18.40 16.45 -18.25
C LEU A 150 -18.51 17.94 -18.65
N ALA A 151 -19.08 18.20 -19.82
CA ALA A 151 -18.97 19.49 -20.52
C ALA A 151 -19.52 20.69 -19.74
N ASN A 152 -20.61 20.52 -18.97
CA ASN A 152 -21.24 21.57 -18.17
C ASN A 152 -20.85 21.53 -16.67
N LEU A 153 -19.86 20.72 -16.29
CA LEU A 153 -19.51 20.52 -14.89
C LEU A 153 -18.85 21.75 -14.29
N THR A 154 -19.47 22.29 -13.24
CA THR A 154 -18.99 23.47 -12.48
C THR A 154 -18.35 23.11 -11.15
N TYR A 155 -18.60 21.92 -10.61
CA TYR A 155 -18.07 21.46 -9.32
C TYR A 155 -17.67 19.99 -9.39
N LEU A 156 -16.42 19.69 -9.02
CA LEU A 156 -15.88 18.35 -8.90
C LEU A 156 -15.15 18.19 -7.56
N ASP A 157 -15.68 17.34 -6.66
CA ASP A 157 -14.98 16.96 -5.44
C ASP A 157 -14.34 15.57 -5.60
N LEU A 158 -13.01 15.54 -5.62
CA LEU A 158 -12.16 14.34 -5.59
C LEU A 158 -11.30 14.28 -4.32
N SER A 159 -11.64 15.07 -3.29
CA SER A 159 -10.94 15.06 -2.01
C SER A 159 -11.09 13.72 -1.28
N SER A 160 -10.15 13.41 -0.38
CA SER A 160 -10.17 12.19 0.45
C SER A 160 -10.23 10.89 -0.37
N ASN A 161 -9.49 10.81 -1.47
CA ASN A 161 -9.43 9.64 -2.37
C ASN A 161 -8.03 8.98 -2.33
N ARG A 162 -7.63 8.28 -3.39
CA ARG A 162 -6.34 7.57 -3.53
C ARG A 162 -5.50 8.12 -4.69
N LEU A 163 -5.79 9.33 -5.19
CA LEU A 163 -5.07 9.93 -6.30
C LEU A 163 -3.60 10.18 -5.91
N THR A 164 -2.69 9.61 -6.70
CA THR A 164 -1.23 9.78 -6.48
C THR A 164 -0.63 10.82 -7.42
N VAL A 165 -1.13 10.89 -8.66
CA VAL A 165 -0.71 11.82 -9.71
C VAL A 165 -1.93 12.22 -10.54
N VAL A 166 -2.03 13.51 -10.89
CA VAL A 166 -2.95 14.01 -11.93
C VAL A 166 -2.14 14.70 -13.03
N SER A 167 -2.40 14.33 -14.28
CA SER A 167 -1.71 14.89 -15.45
C SER A 167 -2.05 16.36 -15.66
N LYS A 168 -1.07 17.15 -16.15
CA LYS A 168 -1.28 18.55 -16.54
C LYS A 168 -2.43 18.72 -17.55
N ASN A 169 -2.64 17.71 -18.39
CA ASN A 169 -3.60 17.76 -19.50
C ASN A 169 -5.05 17.87 -18.99
N VAL A 170 -5.34 17.32 -17.82
CA VAL A 170 -6.67 17.42 -17.16
C VAL A 170 -7.04 18.89 -16.94
N PHE A 171 -6.12 19.70 -16.41
CA PHE A 171 -6.35 21.11 -16.10
C PHE A 171 -6.34 22.02 -17.34
N LEU A 172 -5.53 21.69 -18.36
CA LEU A 172 -5.47 22.44 -19.61
C LEU A 172 -6.70 22.21 -20.48
N ASN A 173 -7.20 20.97 -20.51
CA ASN A 173 -8.27 20.58 -21.41
C ASN A 173 -9.67 20.91 -20.86
N TRP A 174 -9.89 20.88 -19.53
CA TRP A 174 -11.21 21.10 -18.95
C TRP A 174 -11.84 22.46 -19.33
N PRO A 175 -11.17 23.63 -19.17
CA PRO A 175 -11.71 24.91 -19.64
C PRO A 175 -11.90 24.95 -21.17
N SER A 176 -11.08 24.21 -21.91
CA SER A 176 -11.14 24.15 -23.38
C SER A 176 -12.38 23.39 -23.86
N TYR A 177 -12.78 22.30 -23.19
CA TYR A 177 -14.00 21.56 -23.50
C TYR A 177 -15.26 22.42 -23.30
N GLN A 178 -15.32 23.23 -22.24
CA GLN A 178 -16.45 24.14 -21.99
C GLN A 178 -16.57 25.21 -23.08
N LYS A 179 -15.43 25.75 -23.55
CA LYS A 179 -15.40 26.81 -24.57
C LYS A 179 -15.86 26.33 -25.95
N CYS A 180 -15.57 25.08 -26.34
CA CYS A 180 -15.96 24.55 -27.64
C CYS A 180 -17.48 24.40 -27.85
N GLN A 181 -18.27 24.29 -26.76
CA GLN A 181 -19.73 24.20 -26.86
C GLN A 181 -20.40 25.56 -27.08
N GLN A 182 -19.71 26.68 -26.79
CA GLN A 182 -20.22 28.05 -26.90
C GLN A 182 -20.00 28.68 -28.28
N LEU A 183 -20.07 27.89 -29.37
CA LEU A 183 -19.74 28.36 -30.72
C LEU A 183 -20.85 29.23 -31.38
N HIS A 184 -21.52 30.07 -30.60
CA HIS A 184 -22.38 31.17 -31.06
C HIS A 184 -22.18 32.41 -30.16
N CYS A 185 -21.38 33.35 -30.68
CA CYS A 185 -21.27 34.78 -30.33
C CYS A 185 -21.04 35.23 -28.86
N GLY A 186 -20.01 36.08 -28.72
CA GLY A 186 -19.98 37.14 -27.71
C GLY A 186 -19.11 36.84 -26.49
N ALA A 187 -18.20 37.76 -26.16
CA ALA A 187 -17.36 37.65 -24.98
C ALA A 187 -18.20 37.71 -23.69
N LYS A 188 -18.28 36.59 -22.94
CA LYS A 188 -18.79 36.56 -21.58
C LYS A 188 -18.14 35.44 -20.76
N ILE A 189 -17.44 35.88 -19.71
CA ILE A 189 -17.08 35.21 -18.45
C ILE A 189 -17.25 33.68 -18.44
N LEU A 190 -16.13 32.95 -18.47
CA LEU A 190 -16.09 31.53 -18.10
C LEU A 190 -16.62 31.39 -16.67
N SER A 191 -17.63 30.54 -16.46
CA SER A 191 -18.09 30.21 -15.12
C SER A 191 -16.95 29.58 -14.31
N SER A 192 -16.75 30.02 -13.08
CA SER A 192 -15.71 29.46 -12.22
C SER A 192 -15.97 27.98 -11.98
N MET A 193 -15.03 27.13 -12.38
CA MET A 193 -15.04 25.71 -12.06
C MET A 193 -14.44 25.52 -10.68
N VAL A 194 -15.07 24.71 -9.84
CA VAL A 194 -14.62 24.42 -8.47
C VAL A 194 -14.08 22.99 -8.43
N LEU A 195 -12.88 22.83 -7.91
CA LEU A 195 -12.17 21.54 -7.83
C LEU A 195 -11.64 21.32 -6.41
N ALA A 196 -11.95 20.18 -5.81
CA ALA A 196 -11.34 19.72 -4.55
C ALA A 196 -10.44 18.50 -4.79
N LEU A 197 -9.22 18.55 -4.23
CA LEU A 197 -8.14 17.58 -4.43
C LEU A 197 -7.38 17.26 -3.13
N ASP A 198 -7.74 17.89 -2.01
CA ASP A 198 -7.12 17.68 -0.71
C ASP A 198 -7.28 16.24 -0.19
N ASN A 199 -6.48 15.88 0.82
CA ASN A 199 -6.54 14.56 1.45
C ASN A 199 -6.33 13.37 0.48
N ASN A 200 -5.49 13.56 -0.55
CA ASN A 200 -5.04 12.51 -1.46
C ASN A 200 -3.55 12.19 -1.25
N PRO A 201 -3.11 10.93 -1.47
CA PRO A 201 -1.72 10.49 -1.26
C PRO A 201 -0.78 10.95 -2.38
N TRP A 202 -0.54 12.25 -2.48
CA TRP A 202 0.24 12.85 -3.57
C TRP A 202 1.70 12.36 -3.61
N VAL A 203 2.09 11.79 -4.75
CA VAL A 203 3.47 11.36 -5.04
C VAL A 203 4.20 12.49 -5.77
N CYS A 204 4.92 13.30 -5.01
CA CYS A 204 5.66 14.49 -5.45
C CYS A 204 6.99 14.15 -6.15
N ASP A 205 6.89 13.36 -7.22
CA ASP A 205 7.95 13.20 -8.21
C ASP A 205 7.68 14.03 -9.48
N CYS A 206 8.56 13.94 -10.47
CA CYS A 206 8.47 14.70 -11.72
C CYS A 206 7.11 14.61 -12.47
N ARG A 207 6.32 13.55 -12.25
CA ARG A 207 5.00 13.34 -12.88
C ARG A 207 3.96 14.33 -12.35
N LEU A 208 4.05 14.69 -11.06
CA LEU A 208 3.14 15.65 -10.40
C LEU A 208 3.46 17.11 -10.73
N ARG A 209 4.56 17.38 -11.45
CA ARG A 209 5.00 18.72 -11.85
C ARG A 209 3.90 19.56 -12.52
N GLY A 210 2.98 18.91 -13.25
CA GLY A 210 1.80 19.54 -13.84
C GLY A 210 0.86 20.18 -12.82
N LEU A 211 0.43 19.41 -11.83
CA LEU A 211 -0.44 19.88 -10.75
C LEU A 211 0.28 20.94 -9.90
N VAL A 212 1.57 20.75 -9.58
CA VAL A 212 2.37 21.75 -8.85
C VAL A 212 2.44 23.09 -9.58
N GLN A 213 2.64 23.09 -10.91
CA GLN A 213 2.64 24.31 -11.70
C GLN A 213 1.25 24.98 -11.70
N PHE A 214 0.17 24.19 -11.83
CA PHE A 214 -1.21 24.66 -11.81
C PHE A 214 -1.58 25.32 -10.48
N VAL A 215 -1.27 24.69 -9.34
CA VAL A 215 -1.51 25.25 -7.99
C VAL A 215 -0.77 26.59 -7.80
N LYS A 216 0.44 26.73 -8.36
CA LYS A 216 1.23 27.97 -8.27
C LYS A 216 0.74 29.10 -9.19
N SER A 217 -0.05 28.82 -10.22
CA SER A 217 -0.29 29.76 -11.33
C SER A 217 -1.56 30.63 -11.22
N ASN A 218 -2.17 30.78 -10.04
CA ASN A 218 -3.41 31.55 -9.83
C ASN A 218 -4.51 31.16 -10.86
N SER A 219 -4.94 29.91 -10.79
CA SER A 219 -5.52 29.10 -11.88
C SER A 219 -6.92 29.44 -12.38
N LEU A 220 -7.28 30.73 -12.58
CA LEU A 220 -8.53 31.09 -13.24
C LEU A 220 -8.67 30.39 -14.62
N PRO A 221 -9.83 29.81 -14.97
CA PRO A 221 -11.13 29.83 -14.28
C PRO A 221 -11.36 28.75 -13.20
N VAL A 222 -10.38 27.91 -12.88
CA VAL A 222 -10.52 26.78 -11.93
C VAL A 222 -10.08 27.19 -10.51
N ILE A 223 -11.05 27.29 -9.61
CA ILE A 223 -10.88 27.54 -8.18
C ILE A 223 -10.62 26.22 -7.45
N LEU A 224 -9.50 26.12 -6.75
CA LEU A 224 -9.24 25.02 -5.81
C LEU A 224 -9.91 25.32 -4.46
N VAL A 225 -10.75 24.40 -3.97
CA VAL A 225 -11.44 24.53 -2.67
C VAL A 225 -10.46 24.57 -1.50
N ASN A 226 -9.33 23.87 -1.65
CA ASN A 226 -8.21 23.90 -0.72
C ASN A 226 -6.90 23.83 -1.52
N SER A 227 -6.07 24.87 -1.44
CA SER A 227 -4.78 24.96 -2.12
C SER A 227 -3.61 24.34 -1.34
N TYR A 228 -3.82 24.03 -0.05
CA TYR A 228 -2.82 23.40 0.83
C TYR A 228 -2.73 21.89 0.59
N LEU A 229 -2.46 21.50 -0.66
CA LEU A 229 -2.16 20.12 -1.02
C LEU A 229 -0.77 19.75 -0.50
N ILE A 230 -0.66 18.60 0.15
CA ILE A 230 0.55 18.12 0.83
C ILE A 230 1.07 16.86 0.14
N CYS A 231 2.40 16.75 -0.01
CA CYS A 231 3.06 15.54 -0.46
C CYS A 231 2.97 14.42 0.58
N GLN A 232 2.56 13.23 0.16
CA GLN A 232 2.62 12.02 0.97
C GLN A 232 3.91 11.24 0.70
N ASP A 233 4.34 11.24 -0.55
CA ASP A 233 5.51 10.52 -1.07
C ASP A 233 6.32 11.41 -2.01
N PRO A 234 7.60 11.10 -2.26
CA PRO A 234 8.42 10.13 -1.51
C PRO A 234 8.73 10.64 -0.10
N VAL A 235 9.16 9.75 0.81
CA VAL A 235 9.37 10.04 2.25
C VAL A 235 10.16 11.33 2.53
N TYR A 236 11.18 11.67 1.73
CA TYR A 236 12.00 12.87 1.91
C TYR A 236 11.30 14.19 1.51
N LYS A 237 10.14 14.11 0.86
CA LYS A 237 9.23 15.24 0.54
C LYS A 237 7.89 15.16 1.28
N ALA A 238 7.66 14.12 2.07
CA ALA A 238 6.43 13.95 2.84
C ALA A 238 6.21 15.15 3.78
N GLY A 239 4.98 15.66 3.83
CA GLY A 239 4.60 16.84 4.63
C GLY A 239 4.85 18.20 3.95
N GLN A 240 5.55 18.27 2.81
CA GLN A 240 5.78 19.54 2.09
C GLN A 240 4.55 19.97 1.27
N LEU A 241 4.33 21.28 1.16
CA LEU A 241 3.20 21.87 0.41
C LEU A 241 3.50 21.96 -1.09
N LEU A 242 2.54 21.58 -1.94
CA LEU A 242 2.70 21.58 -3.39
C LEU A 242 3.00 22.96 -3.98
N HIS A 243 2.56 24.06 -3.34
CA HIS A 243 2.87 25.42 -3.79
C HIS A 243 4.28 25.89 -3.42
N GLU A 244 5.00 25.19 -2.53
CA GLU A 244 6.38 25.50 -2.15
C GLU A 244 7.38 24.72 -3.02
N ILE A 245 7.16 23.41 -3.21
CA ILE A 245 8.11 22.52 -3.88
C ILE A 245 8.42 22.88 -5.34
N LYS A 246 9.60 22.46 -5.80
CA LYS A 246 10.00 22.50 -7.22
C LYS A 246 10.33 21.08 -7.66
N LEU A 247 9.68 20.62 -8.73
CA LEU A 247 9.84 19.26 -9.25
C LEU A 247 10.69 19.27 -10.53
N SER A 248 11.62 18.31 -10.63
CA SER A 248 12.50 18.10 -11.78
C SER A 248 11.73 17.61 -13.02
N VAL A 249 12.40 17.60 -14.17
CA VAL A 249 11.84 17.04 -15.41
C VAL A 249 12.00 15.53 -15.38
N CYS A 250 10.97 14.78 -15.80
CA CYS A 250 11.10 13.33 -15.89
C CYS A 250 12.19 12.94 -16.89
N MET A 251 13.05 12.01 -16.50
CA MET A 251 14.18 11.52 -17.29
C MET A 251 14.31 10.00 -17.16
N LYS A 252 14.65 9.34 -18.28
CA LYS A 252 15.01 7.91 -18.27
C LYS A 252 16.25 7.68 -17.39
N PRO A 253 16.45 6.48 -16.83
CA PRO A 253 17.63 6.20 -16.02
C PRO A 253 18.92 6.34 -16.84
N GLN A 254 19.94 6.90 -16.22
CA GLN A 254 21.32 6.92 -16.71
C GLN A 254 22.17 6.14 -15.72
N VAL A 255 22.86 5.11 -16.20
CA VAL A 255 23.58 4.15 -15.34
C VAL A 255 25.08 4.27 -15.54
N SER A 256 25.83 4.28 -14.44
CA SER A 256 27.30 4.34 -14.43
C SER A 256 27.89 3.46 -13.32
N THR A 257 29.17 3.11 -13.46
CA THR A 257 29.95 2.34 -12.49
C THR A 257 31.35 2.95 -12.38
N PRO A 258 32.04 2.87 -11.23
CA PRO A 258 33.45 3.29 -11.12
C PRO A 258 34.39 2.49 -12.03
N SER A 259 34.11 1.20 -12.27
CA SER A 259 34.95 0.30 -13.06
C SER A 259 34.11 -0.71 -13.82
N ALA A 260 34.20 -0.71 -15.15
CA ALA A 260 33.49 -1.66 -16.02
C ALA A 260 34.13 -3.06 -16.08
N ASN A 261 35.43 -3.16 -15.78
CA ASN A 261 36.17 -4.42 -15.71
C ASN A 261 36.86 -4.51 -14.35
N ILE A 262 36.66 -5.61 -13.63
CA ILE A 262 37.21 -5.82 -12.28
C ILE A 262 37.92 -7.18 -12.25
N THR A 263 39.17 -7.17 -11.80
CA THR A 263 40.01 -8.37 -11.63
C THR A 263 40.35 -8.54 -10.15
N VAL A 264 40.07 -9.71 -9.58
CA VAL A 264 40.34 -10.04 -8.17
C VAL A 264 40.94 -11.43 -8.02
N GLN A 265 41.51 -11.75 -6.86
CA GLN A 265 41.97 -13.10 -6.55
C GLN A 265 40.88 -13.91 -5.85
N VAL A 266 40.93 -15.24 -5.98
CA VAL A 266 40.06 -16.17 -5.23
C VAL A 266 40.12 -15.87 -3.73
N GLY A 267 38.95 -15.87 -3.08
CA GLY A 267 38.78 -15.61 -1.65
C GLY A 267 38.64 -14.13 -1.26
N GLN A 268 38.86 -13.18 -2.18
CA GLN A 268 38.64 -11.75 -1.89
C GLN A 268 37.14 -11.39 -1.89
N ASN A 269 36.76 -10.36 -1.12
CA ASN A 269 35.41 -9.80 -1.15
C ASN A 269 35.31 -8.73 -2.24
N VAL A 270 34.26 -8.78 -3.07
CA VAL A 270 34.05 -7.84 -4.19
C VAL A 270 32.72 -7.12 -4.01
N THR A 271 32.71 -5.80 -4.24
CA THR A 271 31.48 -5.00 -4.27
C THR A 271 31.33 -4.32 -5.63
N LEU A 272 30.41 -4.79 -6.45
CA LEU A 272 30.09 -4.17 -7.73
C LEU A 272 29.12 -3.01 -7.49
N GLN A 273 29.38 -1.85 -8.09
CA GLN A 273 28.58 -0.64 -7.88
C GLN A 273 27.88 -0.20 -9.17
N CYS A 274 26.61 0.16 -9.05
CA CYS A 274 25.79 0.73 -10.12
C CYS A 274 25.10 1.99 -9.59
N LEU A 275 25.51 3.16 -10.09
CA LEU A 275 24.86 4.44 -9.83
C LEU A 275 23.83 4.67 -10.94
N ALA A 276 22.56 4.84 -10.57
CA ALA A 276 21.48 5.16 -11.48
C ALA A 276 20.91 6.55 -11.17
N GLN A 277 21.01 7.48 -12.13
CA GLN A 277 20.38 8.80 -12.06
C GLN A 277 19.08 8.78 -12.87
N ALA A 278 17.93 9.01 -12.25
CA ALA A 278 16.63 8.99 -12.92
C ALA A 278 15.57 9.79 -12.14
N SER A 279 14.61 10.37 -12.87
CA SER A 279 13.43 11.00 -12.27
C SER A 279 12.16 10.47 -12.95
N PRO A 280 11.23 9.80 -12.23
CA PRO A 280 11.31 9.43 -10.83
C PRO A 280 12.41 8.40 -10.57
N SER A 281 12.70 8.21 -9.28
CA SER A 281 13.68 7.25 -8.76
C SER A 281 13.54 5.86 -9.40
N PRO A 282 14.64 5.24 -9.86
CA PRO A 282 14.58 4.01 -10.64
C PRO A 282 14.58 2.76 -9.76
N THR A 283 13.84 1.73 -10.20
CA THR A 283 14.00 0.36 -9.70
C THR A 283 15.22 -0.26 -10.35
N ILE A 284 16.20 -0.70 -9.54
CA ILE A 284 17.42 -1.38 -9.99
C ILE A 284 17.30 -2.89 -9.75
N SER A 285 17.68 -3.69 -10.74
CA SER A 285 17.84 -5.13 -10.65
C SER A 285 19.19 -5.59 -11.20
N TRP A 286 19.69 -6.71 -10.69
CA TRP A 286 20.97 -7.30 -11.12
C TRP A 286 20.71 -8.66 -11.78
N ASN A 287 21.36 -8.90 -12.92
CA ASN A 287 21.39 -10.19 -13.60
C ASN A 287 22.85 -10.65 -13.74
N TYR A 288 23.16 -11.87 -13.34
CA TYR A 288 24.52 -12.39 -13.31
C TYR A 288 24.55 -13.93 -13.43
N PRO A 289 25.69 -14.51 -13.85
CA PRO A 289 25.86 -15.95 -13.95
C PRO A 289 25.53 -16.65 -12.63
N LEU A 290 24.95 -17.84 -12.72
CA LEU A 290 24.64 -18.71 -11.57
C LEU A 290 23.77 -18.07 -10.47
N SER A 291 23.07 -16.96 -10.74
CA SER A 291 22.16 -16.27 -9.79
C SER A 291 21.04 -17.13 -9.21
N ILE A 292 20.69 -18.25 -9.86
CA ILE A 292 19.77 -19.28 -9.36
C ILE A 292 20.40 -20.10 -8.22
N TRP A 293 21.70 -20.36 -8.30
CA TRP A 293 22.45 -21.27 -7.44
C TRP A 293 23.19 -20.54 -6.31
N ARG A 294 23.63 -19.30 -6.54
CA ARG A 294 24.34 -18.46 -5.57
C ARG A 294 23.81 -17.03 -5.61
N LYS A 295 22.91 -16.71 -4.69
CA LYS A 295 22.31 -15.36 -4.57
C LYS A 295 23.17 -14.46 -3.70
N PHE A 296 23.55 -13.30 -4.25
CA PHE A 296 24.32 -12.27 -3.54
C PHE A 296 23.44 -11.18 -2.92
N ASN A 297 23.96 -10.54 -1.88
CA ASN A 297 23.27 -9.43 -1.21
C ASN A 297 23.36 -8.16 -2.06
N VAL A 298 22.24 -7.46 -2.18
CA VAL A 298 22.13 -6.15 -2.83
C VAL A 298 21.78 -5.11 -1.78
N LEU A 299 22.63 -4.09 -1.62
CA LEU A 299 22.32 -2.89 -0.86
C LEU A 299 21.94 -1.78 -1.85
N THR A 300 20.87 -1.03 -1.55
CA THR A 300 20.42 0.09 -2.39
C THR A 300 20.20 1.31 -1.50
N SER A 301 20.85 2.42 -1.83
CA SER A 301 20.77 3.67 -1.07
C SER A 301 20.51 4.86 -2.00
N SER A 302 19.69 5.81 -1.56
CA SER A 302 19.47 7.07 -2.26
C SER A 302 20.60 8.04 -1.89
N THR A 303 21.38 8.49 -2.87
CA THR A 303 22.52 9.42 -2.66
C THR A 303 22.13 10.87 -2.93
N ALA A 304 21.10 11.11 -3.74
CA ALA A 304 20.45 12.40 -3.96
C ALA A 304 18.98 12.19 -4.37
N GLU A 305 18.19 13.26 -4.54
CA GLU A 305 16.75 13.15 -4.88
C GLU A 305 16.46 12.33 -6.14
N ASP A 306 17.30 12.45 -7.17
CA ASP A 306 17.17 11.76 -8.46
C ASP A 306 18.33 10.76 -8.69
N ALA A 307 19.05 10.33 -7.64
CA ALA A 307 20.20 9.41 -7.74
C ALA A 307 20.18 8.27 -6.72
N VAL A 308 20.31 7.04 -7.21
CA VAL A 308 20.31 5.80 -6.42
C VAL A 308 21.58 5.01 -6.70
N LEU A 309 22.27 4.60 -5.63
CA LEU A 309 23.42 3.70 -5.67
C LEU A 309 22.98 2.30 -5.28
N SER A 310 23.23 1.31 -6.15
CA SER A 310 23.07 -0.11 -5.83
C SER A 310 24.43 -0.80 -5.79
N GLN A 311 24.64 -1.64 -4.77
CA GLN A 311 25.87 -2.34 -4.49
C GLN A 311 25.60 -3.85 -4.37
N LEU A 312 26.20 -4.66 -5.25
CA LEU A 312 26.13 -6.12 -5.20
C LEU A 312 27.39 -6.66 -4.51
N ILE A 313 27.22 -7.39 -3.41
CA ILE A 313 28.32 -7.87 -2.57
C ILE A 313 28.55 -9.36 -2.79
N ILE A 314 29.74 -9.71 -3.28
CA ILE A 314 30.23 -11.06 -3.55
C ILE A 314 31.26 -11.39 -2.46
N PRO A 315 30.87 -12.10 -1.36
CA PRO A 315 31.81 -12.51 -0.32
C PRO A 315 32.60 -13.74 -0.79
N ALA A 316 33.91 -13.73 -0.53
CA ALA A 316 34.87 -14.78 -0.91
C ALA A 316 34.67 -15.27 -2.35
N ALA A 317 35.16 -14.50 -3.33
CA ALA A 317 35.01 -14.80 -4.75
C ALA A 317 35.61 -16.17 -5.13
N HIS A 318 34.86 -16.98 -5.86
CA HIS A 318 35.28 -18.28 -6.41
C HIS A 318 35.45 -18.16 -7.92
N LEU A 319 36.28 -19.00 -8.56
CA LEU A 319 36.51 -18.93 -10.02
C LEU A 319 35.21 -18.94 -10.84
N VAL A 320 34.20 -19.70 -10.40
CA VAL A 320 32.86 -19.81 -11.02
C VAL A 320 32.01 -18.54 -10.94
N ASP A 321 32.35 -17.58 -10.07
CA ASP A 321 31.66 -16.29 -9.99
C ASP A 321 32.11 -15.32 -11.11
N SER A 322 33.08 -15.73 -11.96
CA SER A 322 33.56 -14.92 -13.10
C SER A 322 32.49 -14.79 -14.19
N GLY A 323 32.37 -13.59 -14.77
CA GLY A 323 31.48 -13.33 -15.90
C GLY A 323 30.86 -11.93 -15.89
N ASN A 324 29.77 -11.77 -16.61
CA ASN A 324 29.16 -10.46 -16.89
C ASN A 324 28.00 -10.16 -15.95
N TYR A 325 28.21 -9.23 -15.03
CA TYR A 325 27.21 -8.74 -14.08
C TYR A 325 26.49 -7.54 -14.68
N THR A 326 25.21 -7.70 -14.98
CA THR A 326 24.39 -6.67 -15.63
C THR A 326 23.50 -5.97 -14.61
N CYS A 327 23.74 -4.69 -14.38
CA CYS A 327 22.81 -3.80 -13.68
C CYS A 327 21.75 -3.28 -14.66
N VAL A 328 20.49 -3.37 -14.27
CA VAL A 328 19.32 -2.90 -15.05
C VAL A 328 18.55 -1.90 -14.19
N ALA A 329 18.60 -0.62 -14.55
CA ALA A 329 17.80 0.42 -13.91
C ALA A 329 16.57 0.74 -14.77
N SER A 330 15.41 0.90 -14.15
CA SER A 330 14.14 1.15 -14.85
C SER A 330 13.25 2.14 -14.11
N ASN A 331 12.60 3.03 -14.85
CA ASN A 331 11.51 3.87 -14.36
C ASN A 331 10.41 3.97 -15.45
N PHE A 332 9.36 4.76 -15.21
CA PHE A 332 8.23 4.83 -16.15
C PHE A 332 8.57 5.46 -17.53
N ILE A 333 9.69 6.18 -17.65
CA ILE A 333 10.17 6.73 -18.94
C ILE A 333 10.92 5.66 -19.73
N GLY A 334 11.60 4.71 -19.07
CA GLY A 334 12.31 3.64 -19.76
C GLY A 334 13.31 2.86 -18.89
N ARG A 335 14.12 2.04 -19.57
CA ARG A 335 15.13 1.16 -18.98
C ARG A 335 16.51 1.49 -19.55
N SER A 336 17.53 1.40 -18.70
CA SER A 336 18.94 1.47 -19.08
C SER A 336 19.73 0.36 -18.41
N THR A 337 20.79 -0.11 -19.09
CA THR A 337 21.54 -1.31 -18.70
C THR A 337 23.03 -1.04 -18.73
N LEU A 338 23.76 -1.60 -17.76
CA LEU A 338 25.20 -1.49 -17.61
C LEU A 338 25.78 -2.87 -17.32
N VAL A 339 26.85 -3.24 -18.01
CA VAL A 339 27.54 -4.53 -17.80
C VAL A 339 28.88 -4.27 -17.13
N ILE A 340 29.18 -5.08 -16.11
CA ILE A 340 30.45 -5.11 -15.38
C ILE A 340 31.06 -6.51 -15.56
N SER A 341 32.25 -6.57 -16.14
CA SER A 341 32.99 -7.83 -16.35
C SER A 341 33.82 -8.14 -15.11
N LEU A 342 33.48 -9.23 -14.41
CA LEU A 342 34.25 -9.72 -13.26
C LEU A 342 35.11 -10.91 -13.69
N HIS A 343 36.42 -10.84 -13.44
CA HIS A 343 37.36 -11.93 -13.69
C HIS A 343 38.12 -12.28 -12.42
N ILE A 344 38.14 -13.57 -12.07
CA ILE A 344 38.70 -14.05 -10.81
C ILE A 344 39.92 -14.91 -11.12
N GLN A 345 41.07 -14.48 -10.61
CA GLN A 345 42.36 -15.11 -10.83
C GLN A 345 42.64 -16.16 -9.74
N PRO A 346 43.17 -17.35 -10.10
CA PRO A 346 43.62 -18.32 -9.11
C PRO A 346 44.76 -17.75 -8.26
N ALA A 347 44.88 -18.19 -7.02
CA ALA A 347 45.98 -17.81 -6.14
C ALA A 347 47.32 -18.22 -6.77
N GLN A 348 48.27 -17.28 -6.89
CA GLN A 348 49.59 -17.56 -7.43
C GLN A 348 50.37 -18.45 -6.46
N VAL A 349 50.63 -19.70 -6.86
CA VAL A 349 51.56 -20.59 -6.16
C VAL A 349 52.98 -20.13 -6.49
N LEU A 350 53.66 -19.54 -5.51
CA LEU A 350 55.11 -19.35 -5.56
C LEU A 350 55.78 -20.74 -5.72
N PRO A 351 56.71 -20.94 -6.67
CA PRO A 351 57.33 -22.23 -6.88
C PRO A 351 58.26 -22.58 -5.71
N ALA A 352 57.78 -23.42 -4.80
CA ALA A 352 58.61 -24.05 -3.79
C ALA A 352 59.57 -25.04 -4.47
N SER A 353 60.87 -24.76 -4.39
CA SER A 353 61.92 -25.60 -4.96
C SER A 353 62.23 -26.79 -4.05
N HIS A 354 62.14 -28.00 -4.61
CA HIS A 354 62.45 -29.29 -3.96
C HIS A 354 61.55 -29.65 -2.77
N SER A 355 61.23 -30.92 -2.51
CA SER A 355 61.36 -32.15 -3.29
C SER A 355 60.43 -33.20 -2.67
N LEU A 356 60.05 -34.21 -3.47
CA LEU A 356 59.97 -35.64 -3.13
C LEU A 356 58.95 -36.31 -4.05
N SER A 357 59.48 -37.19 -4.90
CA SER A 357 58.69 -38.15 -5.67
C SER A 357 58.03 -39.14 -4.71
N ILE A 358 56.77 -38.87 -4.33
CA ILE A 358 55.94 -39.89 -3.69
C ILE A 358 55.53 -40.91 -4.75
N SER A 359 55.71 -42.18 -4.40
CA SER A 359 55.43 -43.35 -5.22
C SER A 359 54.02 -43.34 -5.81
N ARG A 360 53.93 -43.62 -7.12
CA ARG A 360 52.67 -43.99 -7.78
C ARG A 360 52.19 -45.35 -7.26
N GLU A 361 51.41 -45.32 -6.18
CA GLU A 361 50.30 -46.25 -5.92
C GLU A 361 49.55 -45.77 -4.67
N GLY A 362 48.46 -45.03 -4.90
CA GLY A 362 47.59 -44.51 -3.85
C GLY A 362 46.18 -44.43 -4.40
N ASN A 363 45.29 -45.27 -3.88
CA ASN A 363 43.90 -45.36 -4.34
C ASN A 363 43.20 -44.00 -4.20
N SER A 364 42.71 -43.42 -5.30
CA SER A 364 41.92 -42.20 -5.26
C SER A 364 40.57 -42.48 -4.57
N TYR A 365 40.48 -42.10 -3.29
CA TYR A 365 39.28 -42.28 -2.49
C TYR A 365 38.54 -40.96 -2.29
N ILE A 366 37.22 -41.09 -2.16
CA ILE A 366 36.28 -40.01 -1.85
C ILE A 366 35.72 -40.36 -0.47
N ASP A 367 35.98 -39.52 0.52
CA ASP A 367 35.30 -39.57 1.81
C ASP A 367 34.04 -38.71 1.71
N LEU A 368 32.86 -39.34 1.75
CA LEU A 368 31.55 -38.67 1.71
C LEU A 368 30.90 -38.80 3.09
N ARG A 369 30.36 -37.71 3.62
CA ARG A 369 29.71 -37.69 4.94
C ARG A 369 28.47 -36.80 4.96
N VAL A 370 27.52 -37.16 5.81
CA VAL A 370 26.39 -36.30 6.19
C VAL A 370 26.84 -35.41 7.35
N VAL A 371 26.95 -34.10 7.11
CA VAL A 371 27.41 -33.13 8.13
C VAL A 371 26.26 -32.43 8.85
N LYS A 372 25.06 -32.45 8.27
CA LYS A 372 23.83 -31.97 8.93
C LYS A 372 22.64 -32.80 8.47
N GLN A 373 21.72 -33.05 9.38
CA GLN A 373 20.48 -33.77 9.11
C GLN A 373 19.29 -33.02 9.72
N THR A 374 18.15 -33.05 9.02
CA THR A 374 16.88 -32.46 9.45
C THR A 374 15.75 -33.45 9.22
N VAL A 375 14.51 -33.05 9.53
CA VAL A 375 13.29 -33.86 9.28
C VAL A 375 13.03 -34.03 7.78
N HIS A 376 13.41 -33.06 6.94
CA HIS A 376 13.07 -33.00 5.51
C HIS A 376 14.27 -32.90 4.56
N GLY A 377 15.50 -33.07 5.05
CA GLY A 377 16.70 -32.86 4.23
C GLY A 377 18.01 -33.09 4.97
N ILE A 378 19.10 -33.14 4.21
CA ILE A 378 20.47 -33.33 4.70
C ILE A 378 21.46 -32.39 4.01
N LEU A 379 22.61 -32.16 4.63
CA LEU A 379 23.79 -31.55 4.03
C LEU A 379 24.90 -32.59 3.94
N LEU A 380 25.35 -32.84 2.71
CA LEU A 380 26.50 -33.67 2.39
C LEU A 380 27.75 -32.81 2.28
N GLU A 381 28.89 -33.36 2.71
CA GLU A 381 30.23 -32.84 2.48
C GLU A 381 31.12 -33.99 2.02
N TRP A 382 32.05 -33.74 1.10
CA TRP A 382 33.05 -34.73 0.69
C TRP A 382 34.47 -34.17 0.55
N PHE A 383 35.44 -35.07 0.69
CA PHE A 383 36.85 -34.82 0.46
C PHE A 383 37.42 -35.88 -0.49
N ALA A 384 38.12 -35.45 -1.53
CA ALA A 384 38.71 -36.34 -2.54
C ALA A 384 40.24 -36.25 -2.51
N VAL A 385 40.92 -37.38 -2.26
CA VAL A 385 42.39 -37.45 -2.21
C VAL A 385 42.93 -37.94 -3.55
N ALA A 386 43.09 -37.01 -4.50
CA ALA A 386 43.97 -37.12 -5.67
C ALA A 386 44.00 -35.79 -6.44
N ASN A 387 44.84 -35.73 -7.49
CA ASN A 387 45.03 -34.58 -8.37
C ASN A 387 43.83 -34.40 -9.35
N ILE A 388 42.63 -34.17 -8.81
CA ILE A 388 41.34 -34.19 -9.54
C ILE A 388 40.70 -32.79 -9.60
N SER A 389 41.50 -31.76 -9.87
CA SER A 389 41.04 -30.36 -9.78
C SER A 389 40.03 -29.92 -10.86
N GLU A 390 39.76 -30.74 -11.88
CA GLU A 390 38.94 -30.35 -13.05
C GLU A 390 37.78 -31.31 -13.41
N GLU A 391 37.58 -32.41 -12.66
CA GLU A 391 36.47 -33.34 -12.95
C GLU A 391 35.17 -32.97 -12.23
N TRP A 392 34.04 -33.29 -12.87
CA TRP A 392 32.69 -33.12 -12.30
C TRP A 392 32.34 -34.34 -11.46
N PHE A 393 31.65 -34.13 -10.34
CA PHE A 393 31.10 -35.23 -9.54
C PHE A 393 29.67 -35.56 -9.97
N THR A 394 29.28 -36.83 -9.87
CA THR A 394 27.88 -37.25 -10.01
C THR A 394 27.39 -37.82 -8.68
N LEU A 395 26.40 -37.16 -8.09
CA LEU A 395 25.72 -37.59 -6.87
C LEU A 395 24.45 -38.35 -7.25
N TYR A 396 24.32 -39.58 -6.76
CA TYR A 396 23.12 -40.41 -6.89
C TYR A 396 22.40 -40.43 -5.54
N ILE A 397 21.10 -40.16 -5.54
CA ILE A 397 20.25 -40.22 -4.35
C ILE A 397 19.14 -41.22 -4.62
N THR A 398 19.06 -42.27 -3.81
CA THR A 398 18.13 -43.39 -3.98
C THR A 398 17.39 -43.71 -2.69
N SER A 399 16.14 -44.15 -2.81
CA SER A 399 15.37 -44.76 -1.73
C SER A 399 14.27 -45.62 -2.30
N ASP A 400 14.30 -46.91 -1.97
CA ASP A 400 13.24 -47.87 -2.31
C ASP A 400 11.95 -47.57 -1.53
N GLU A 401 12.07 -47.11 -0.27
CA GLU A 401 10.95 -46.72 0.59
C GLU A 401 10.19 -45.49 0.02
N ALA A 402 10.91 -44.53 -0.55
CA ALA A 402 10.34 -43.31 -1.13
C ALA A 402 10.08 -43.40 -2.64
N LEU A 403 10.40 -44.52 -3.30
CA LEU A 403 10.42 -44.68 -4.76
C LEU A 403 11.17 -43.55 -5.50
N ARG A 404 12.24 -43.02 -4.88
CA ARG A 404 13.02 -41.88 -5.42
C ARG A 404 14.34 -42.37 -6.00
N LYS A 405 14.64 -41.94 -7.23
CA LYS A 405 15.93 -42.14 -7.90
C LYS A 405 16.30 -40.85 -8.63
N GLU A 406 17.31 -40.17 -8.12
CA GLU A 406 17.72 -38.84 -8.55
C GLU A 406 19.24 -38.83 -8.84
N VAL A 407 19.64 -38.07 -9.85
CA VAL A 407 21.03 -37.97 -10.30
C VAL A 407 21.36 -36.49 -10.48
N VAL A 408 22.39 -36.02 -9.79
CA VAL A 408 22.82 -34.62 -9.77
C VAL A 408 24.26 -34.53 -10.23
N HIS A 409 24.53 -33.69 -11.22
CA HIS A 409 25.90 -33.38 -11.65
C HIS A 409 26.39 -32.11 -10.95
N ILE A 410 27.56 -32.20 -10.32
CA ILE A 410 28.13 -31.17 -9.45
C ILE A 410 29.47 -30.74 -10.05
N GLY A 411 29.62 -29.43 -10.28
CA GLY A 411 30.81 -28.86 -10.92
C GLY A 411 32.09 -28.95 -10.07
N PRO A 412 33.27 -28.79 -10.70
CA PRO A 412 34.55 -28.84 -10.01
C PRO A 412 34.67 -27.70 -8.99
N GLY A 413 35.37 -27.98 -7.88
CA GLY A 413 35.56 -27.02 -6.78
C GLY A 413 34.40 -26.92 -5.77
N ILE A 414 33.28 -27.60 -6.00
CA ILE A 414 32.21 -27.78 -5.00
C ILE A 414 32.51 -29.04 -4.17
N ASN A 415 32.41 -28.92 -2.85
CA ASN A 415 32.65 -30.01 -1.89
C ASN A 415 31.46 -30.28 -0.93
N THR A 416 30.35 -29.57 -1.11
CA THR A 416 29.15 -29.67 -0.27
C THR A 416 27.88 -29.63 -1.13
N TYR A 417 26.82 -30.33 -0.69
CA TYR A 417 25.53 -30.35 -1.38
C TYR A 417 24.37 -30.54 -0.40
N ALA A 418 23.32 -29.72 -0.51
CA ALA A 418 22.11 -29.83 0.29
C ALA A 418 21.03 -30.62 -0.48
N VAL A 419 20.41 -31.59 0.19
CA VAL A 419 19.30 -32.39 -0.34
C VAL A 419 18.05 -32.07 0.47
N ASP A 420 17.07 -31.45 -0.18
CA ASP A 420 15.80 -31.04 0.44
C ASP A 420 14.60 -31.85 -0.08
N ASN A 421 13.44 -31.66 0.55
CA ASN A 421 12.17 -32.32 0.23
C ASN A 421 12.23 -33.86 0.36
N LEU A 422 12.89 -34.35 1.43
CA LEU A 422 12.90 -35.75 1.82
C LEU A 422 11.73 -36.08 2.76
N LEU A 423 11.27 -37.33 2.72
CA LEU A 423 10.20 -37.83 3.60
C LEU A 423 10.74 -38.06 5.02
N PRO A 424 10.00 -37.71 6.09
CA PRO A 424 10.43 -37.92 7.48
C PRO A 424 10.59 -39.39 7.86
N GLY A 425 11.63 -39.71 8.65
CA GLY A 425 11.89 -41.05 9.16
C GLY A 425 12.19 -42.13 8.10
N THR A 426 12.43 -41.74 6.85
CA THR A 426 12.62 -42.62 5.69
C THR A 426 14.10 -42.85 5.41
N LYS A 427 14.46 -44.06 4.98
CA LYS A 427 15.83 -44.45 4.63
C LYS A 427 16.19 -44.01 3.22
N TYR A 428 17.37 -43.40 3.08
CA TYR A 428 17.96 -42.97 1.83
C TYR A 428 19.43 -43.41 1.72
N GLU A 429 19.90 -43.57 0.50
CA GLU A 429 21.30 -43.79 0.15
C GLU A 429 21.78 -42.69 -0.78
N ALA A 430 22.97 -42.14 -0.50
CA ALA A 430 23.63 -41.14 -1.32
C ALA A 430 25.04 -41.63 -1.72
N CYS A 431 25.30 -41.76 -3.02
CA CYS A 431 26.57 -42.22 -3.58
C CYS A 431 27.22 -41.12 -4.41
N LEU A 432 28.53 -40.89 -4.28
CA LEU A 432 29.26 -39.92 -5.09
C LEU A 432 30.29 -40.62 -6.00
N SER A 433 30.21 -40.35 -7.30
CA SER A 433 31.19 -40.82 -8.29
C SER A 433 31.92 -39.66 -8.98
N LEU A 434 33.10 -39.98 -9.53
CA LEU A 434 33.86 -39.10 -10.40
C LEU A 434 33.45 -39.33 -11.85
N GLY A 435 33.08 -38.25 -12.55
CA GLY A 435 32.56 -38.31 -13.91
C GLY A 435 31.21 -39.05 -14.00
N SER A 436 30.96 -39.68 -15.15
CA SER A 436 29.69 -40.32 -15.51
C SER A 436 29.64 -41.84 -15.23
N ARG A 437 30.60 -42.39 -14.46
CA ARG A 437 30.63 -43.81 -14.12
C ARG A 437 29.67 -44.11 -12.95
N PRO A 438 28.94 -45.24 -12.97
CA PRO A 438 28.15 -45.67 -11.82
C PRO A 438 29.07 -45.99 -10.62
N PRO A 439 28.62 -45.76 -9.38
CA PRO A 439 29.41 -46.02 -8.19
C PRO A 439 29.63 -47.53 -7.98
N HIS A 440 30.85 -47.91 -7.56
CA HIS A 440 31.14 -49.25 -7.05
C HIS A 440 30.78 -49.33 -5.55
N GLU A 441 30.42 -50.53 -5.09
CA GLU A 441 30.06 -50.80 -3.70
C GLU A 441 31.15 -50.31 -2.73
N GLY A 442 30.75 -49.54 -1.71
CA GLY A 442 31.66 -48.96 -0.70
C GLY A 442 31.93 -47.45 -0.79
N ARG A 443 31.25 -46.69 -1.66
CA ARG A 443 31.35 -45.21 -1.75
C ARG A 443 30.01 -44.47 -1.57
N CYS A 444 29.14 -45.03 -0.73
CA CYS A 444 27.80 -44.50 -0.46
C CYS A 444 27.59 -44.29 1.04
N VAL A 445 26.87 -43.24 1.40
CA VAL A 445 26.37 -43.01 2.77
C VAL A 445 24.88 -43.35 2.84
N VAL A 446 24.53 -44.19 3.80
CA VAL A 446 23.14 -44.54 4.11
C VAL A 446 22.71 -43.73 5.32
N PHE A 447 21.58 -43.04 5.22
CA PHE A 447 21.03 -42.20 6.27
C PHE A 447 19.51 -42.37 6.38
N VAL A 448 18.96 -41.97 7.53
CA VAL A 448 17.51 -41.97 7.78
C VAL A 448 17.16 -40.57 8.24
N THR A 449 16.26 -39.88 7.54
CA THR A 449 15.84 -38.52 7.89
C THR A 449 15.27 -38.42 9.31
N GLY A 450 15.29 -37.21 9.89
CA GLY A 450 14.66 -36.98 11.19
C GLY A 450 13.19 -37.43 11.19
N ARG A 451 12.75 -38.07 12.27
CA ARG A 451 11.33 -38.35 12.48
C ARG A 451 10.63 -37.08 12.94
N ASP A 452 9.36 -36.94 12.55
CA ASP A 452 8.52 -35.84 13.03
C ASP A 452 8.33 -35.96 14.56
N GLY A 453 8.88 -34.98 15.27
CA GLY A 453 8.92 -34.89 16.74
C GLY A 453 7.66 -34.27 17.36
N GLY A 454 6.61 -34.01 16.56
CA GLY A 454 5.35 -33.33 16.91
C GLY A 454 4.46 -33.98 17.99
N ARG A 455 5.05 -34.67 18.98
CA ARG A 455 4.36 -35.16 20.18
C ARG A 455 5.11 -34.88 21.49
N LEU A 456 6.34 -34.35 21.43
CA LEU A 456 7.13 -33.93 22.59
C LEU A 456 7.24 -32.40 22.70
N GLU A 457 7.58 -31.71 21.61
CA GLU A 457 7.66 -30.23 21.61
C GLU A 457 6.28 -29.58 21.85
N ASP A 458 5.20 -30.17 21.33
CA ASP A 458 3.83 -29.72 21.63
C ASP A 458 3.42 -29.98 23.09
N ARG A 459 4.01 -30.99 23.76
CA ARG A 459 3.79 -31.21 25.19
C ARG A 459 4.50 -30.18 26.05
N GLU A 460 5.72 -29.78 25.69
CA GLU A 460 6.41 -28.68 26.38
C GLU A 460 5.73 -27.32 26.12
N ARG A 461 5.25 -27.08 24.89
CA ARG A 461 4.45 -25.87 24.59
C ARG A 461 3.13 -25.85 25.33
N LEU A 462 2.39 -26.97 25.38
CA LEU A 462 1.16 -27.07 26.18
C LEU A 462 1.42 -26.89 27.68
N LEU A 463 2.53 -27.41 28.23
CA LEU A 463 2.93 -27.16 29.61
C LEU A 463 3.24 -25.68 29.85
N HIS A 464 4.02 -25.02 28.99
CA HIS A 464 4.29 -23.58 29.15
C HIS A 464 3.03 -22.72 28.99
N ILE A 465 2.17 -23.01 28.01
CA ILE A 465 0.91 -22.30 27.79
C ILE A 465 -0.04 -22.50 28.98
N SER A 466 -0.18 -23.73 29.49
CA SER A 466 -1.06 -24.00 30.63
C SER A 466 -0.54 -23.40 31.94
N VAL A 467 0.77 -23.40 32.17
CA VAL A 467 1.38 -22.68 33.32
C VAL A 467 1.15 -21.17 33.20
N VAL A 468 1.39 -20.56 32.04
CA VAL A 468 1.14 -19.11 31.83
C VAL A 468 -0.35 -18.78 32.00
N LEU A 469 -1.26 -19.62 31.49
CA LEU A 469 -2.69 -19.43 31.65
C LEU A 469 -3.13 -19.56 33.12
N CYS A 470 -2.59 -20.54 33.86
CA CYS A 470 -2.85 -20.67 35.31
C CYS A 470 -2.30 -19.49 36.10
N VAL A 471 -1.10 -18.98 35.79
CA VAL A 471 -0.54 -17.77 36.43
C VAL A 471 -1.42 -16.56 36.13
N LEU A 472 -1.88 -16.37 34.89
CA LEU A 472 -2.78 -15.28 34.53
C LEU A 472 -4.14 -15.38 35.24
N LEU A 473 -4.73 -16.58 35.32
CA LEU A 473 -6.01 -16.81 36.02
C LEU A 473 -5.89 -16.61 37.54
N LEU A 474 -4.77 -16.99 38.16
CA LEU A 474 -4.51 -16.80 39.59
C LEU A 474 -4.04 -15.38 39.94
N ALA A 475 -3.53 -14.61 38.96
CA ALA A 475 -3.12 -13.22 39.14
C ALA A 475 -4.27 -12.20 39.02
N VAL A 476 -5.48 -12.63 38.60
CA VAL A 476 -6.68 -11.77 38.66
C VAL A 476 -7.12 -11.63 40.12
N PRO A 477 -7.17 -10.42 40.70
CA PRO A 477 -7.65 -10.23 42.06
C PRO A 477 -9.11 -10.67 42.20
N VAL A 478 -9.44 -11.37 43.28
CA VAL A 478 -10.78 -11.96 43.55
C VAL A 478 -11.94 -10.95 43.44
N GLY A 479 -11.67 -9.65 43.62
CA GLY A 479 -12.66 -8.58 43.43
C GLY A 479 -13.19 -8.41 42.00
N ALA A 480 -12.48 -8.88 40.96
CA ALA A 480 -12.93 -8.72 39.57
C ALA A 480 -14.10 -9.65 39.20
N TYR A 481 -14.29 -10.76 39.91
CA TYR A 481 -15.37 -11.72 39.65
C TYR A 481 -16.72 -11.32 40.28
N VAL A 482 -16.77 -10.26 41.09
CA VAL A 482 -18.01 -9.81 41.76
C VAL A 482 -18.85 -8.87 40.87
N TRP A 483 -18.27 -8.32 39.79
CA TRP A 483 -18.91 -7.27 38.97
C TRP A 483 -19.70 -7.76 37.74
N THR A 484 -19.89 -9.07 37.57
CA THR A 484 -20.74 -9.64 36.51
C THR A 484 -22.04 -10.27 37.03
N ALA A 485 -22.38 -10.06 38.30
CA ALA A 485 -23.52 -10.66 38.98
C ALA A 485 -24.55 -9.66 39.53
N GLU A 486 -24.74 -8.51 38.87
CA GLU A 486 -25.92 -7.65 39.09
C GLU A 486 -26.77 -7.55 37.81
N GLY A 487 -27.85 -8.31 37.78
CA GLY A 487 -28.94 -8.14 36.80
C GLY A 487 -29.82 -6.93 37.18
N PRO A 488 -30.55 -6.34 36.22
CA PRO A 488 -31.32 -5.12 36.45
C PRO A 488 -32.53 -5.35 37.39
N CYS A 489 -32.45 -4.85 38.62
CA CYS A 489 -33.55 -4.90 39.57
C CYS A 489 -34.73 -4.01 39.13
N SER A 490 -35.91 -4.64 39.03
CA SER A 490 -37.17 -3.97 38.68
C SER A 490 -37.73 -3.17 39.86
N CYS A 491 -38.00 -1.88 39.66
CA CYS A 491 -38.64 -1.04 40.66
C CYS A 491 -40.14 -1.36 40.83
N ARG A 492 -40.52 -2.06 41.90
CA ARG A 492 -41.92 -2.08 42.36
C ARG A 492 -42.11 -2.32 43.87
N LYS A 493 -42.77 -1.33 44.52
CA LYS A 493 -43.41 -1.31 45.86
C LYS A 493 -42.53 -1.11 47.11
N TRP A 494 -42.83 0.01 47.82
CA TRP A 494 -42.77 0.31 49.27
C TRP A 494 -41.48 -0.02 50.08
N GLY A 495 -40.97 0.81 50.99
CA GLY A 495 -41.43 2.07 51.60
C GLY A 495 -40.28 2.82 52.33
N PRO A 496 -40.55 3.86 53.14
CA PRO A 496 -39.55 4.84 53.60
C PRO A 496 -38.80 4.47 54.91
N HIS A 497 -37.94 5.40 55.38
CA HIS A 497 -37.03 5.38 56.56
C HIS A 497 -35.61 4.82 56.28
N CYS A 498 -34.50 5.43 56.72
CA CYS A 498 -34.25 6.74 57.35
C CYS A 498 -32.80 7.19 57.07
N CYS A 499 -32.55 8.49 56.94
CA CYS A 499 -31.19 9.05 56.98
C CYS A 499 -30.64 9.09 58.41
N PRO A 500 -29.31 9.07 58.58
CA PRO A 500 -28.66 9.97 59.52
C PRO A 500 -27.49 10.78 58.92
N HIS A 501 -27.18 11.89 59.59
CA HIS A 501 -26.29 12.97 59.14
C HIS A 501 -24.77 12.66 59.18
N PRO A 502 -23.92 13.48 58.52
CA PRO A 502 -22.50 13.18 58.30
C PRO A 502 -21.58 13.62 59.46
N ARG A 503 -20.37 13.05 59.51
CA ARG A 503 -19.23 13.59 60.27
C ARG A 503 -17.95 13.63 59.41
N ARG A 504 -17.12 14.64 59.66
CA ARG A 504 -15.89 14.99 58.92
C ARG A 504 -14.63 14.39 59.56
N ALA A 505 -13.50 14.53 58.83
CA ALA A 505 -12.09 14.36 59.21
C ALA A 505 -11.54 12.91 59.08
N LEU A 506 -10.29 12.66 58.65
CA LEU A 506 -9.13 13.53 58.31
C LEU A 506 -8.25 12.82 57.22
N ARG A 507 -7.44 13.57 56.45
CA ARG A 507 -6.50 13.03 55.42
C ARG A 507 -5.05 12.92 55.93
N PRO A 508 -4.27 11.91 55.50
CA PRO A 508 -2.80 11.94 55.45
C PRO A 508 -2.23 12.28 54.05
N PRO A 509 -0.90 12.51 53.91
CA PRO A 509 -0.27 13.21 52.77
C PRO A 509 0.40 12.32 51.71
N PRO A 510 0.82 12.86 50.55
CA PRO A 510 1.62 12.15 49.54
C PRO A 510 3.13 12.18 49.82
N ALA A 511 3.85 11.14 49.38
CA ALA A 511 5.32 11.09 49.43
C ALA A 511 5.93 10.73 48.06
N VAL A 512 6.63 11.70 47.47
CA VAL A 512 8.02 11.66 46.98
C VAL A 512 8.50 10.44 46.15
N PRO A 513 8.95 10.66 44.89
CA PRO A 513 9.89 9.77 44.20
C PRO A 513 11.35 10.09 44.54
N GLN A 514 12.20 9.07 44.73
CA GLN A 514 13.64 9.25 44.98
C GLN A 514 14.52 9.05 43.74
N CYS A 515 15.35 10.07 43.52
CA CYS A 515 16.51 10.15 42.64
C CYS A 515 17.54 9.01 42.76
N LYS A 516 18.24 8.68 41.67
CA LYS A 516 19.62 9.17 41.36
C LYS A 516 20.28 8.43 40.18
N ASP A 517 20.97 9.17 39.31
CA ASP A 517 22.44 9.23 39.40
C ASP A 517 22.98 10.60 38.91
N ARG A 518 24.29 10.86 39.08
CA ARG A 518 24.92 12.20 39.14
C ARG A 518 26.00 12.46 38.08
N SER A 519 26.13 13.73 37.67
CA SER A 519 27.34 14.59 37.80
C SER A 519 27.05 15.96 37.15
N PHE A 520 27.03 17.11 37.83
CA PHE A 520 28.19 17.98 38.21
C PHE A 520 29.17 18.19 37.03
N ARG A 521 29.50 19.40 36.51
CA ARG A 521 29.68 20.80 37.04
C ARG A 521 29.50 21.84 35.88
N ASP A 522 29.41 23.19 36.02
CA ASP A 522 29.15 24.13 37.15
C ASP A 522 28.82 25.57 36.64
N HIS A 523 27.99 26.31 37.41
CA HIS A 523 28.02 27.78 37.68
C HIS A 523 27.58 28.89 36.64
N PRO A 524 27.17 30.11 37.10
CA PRO A 524 26.02 30.86 36.52
C PRO A 524 26.17 32.39 36.29
N ALA A 525 25.13 33.02 35.69
CA ALA A 525 24.63 34.39 35.96
C ALA A 525 23.24 34.52 35.28
N VAL A 526 22.11 34.72 35.98
CA VAL A 526 21.59 35.96 36.60
C VAL A 526 21.17 37.03 35.59
N CYS A 527 19.86 37.14 35.37
CA CYS A 527 19.12 38.37 35.06
C CYS A 527 17.75 38.28 35.74
N GLU A 528 17.36 39.29 36.51
CA GLU A 528 16.01 39.44 37.07
C GLU A 528 15.47 40.84 36.70
N ASP A 529 14.15 40.97 36.77
CA ASP A 529 13.27 42.03 36.26
C ASP A 529 13.59 43.50 36.60
N GLY A 530 12.95 44.43 35.89
CA GLY A 530 12.83 45.82 36.33
C GLY A 530 12.25 46.80 35.30
N GLU A 531 11.00 47.21 35.51
CA GLU A 531 10.27 48.27 34.78
C GLU A 531 10.99 49.65 34.77
N GLY A 532 10.62 50.56 33.84
CA GLY A 532 10.68 52.01 34.16
C GLY A 532 10.92 53.05 33.05
N HIS A 533 9.84 53.53 32.44
CA HIS A 533 9.57 54.96 32.13
C HIS A 533 10.56 55.90 31.37
N ARG A 534 10.08 56.32 30.18
CA ARG A 534 9.73 57.71 29.75
C ARG A 534 10.79 58.80 29.47
N HIS A 535 10.58 59.47 28.31
CA HIS A 535 11.10 60.79 27.87
C HIS A 535 12.61 60.87 27.55
N THR A 536 13.11 61.69 26.60
CA THR A 536 12.52 62.87 25.94
C THR A 536 13.09 63.11 24.52
N LYS A 537 12.31 63.81 23.67
CA LYS A 537 12.67 64.70 22.54
C LYS A 537 14.12 64.71 21.97
N GLY A 538 14.19 64.72 20.63
CA GLY A 538 14.54 65.97 19.92
C GLY A 538 15.57 65.88 18.79
N ASN A 539 15.11 66.24 17.59
CA ASN A 539 15.89 66.78 16.44
C ASN A 539 16.97 65.83 15.83
N GLU A 540 17.41 65.96 14.58
CA GLU A 540 17.13 66.96 13.52
C GLU A 540 17.29 66.33 12.12
N GLU A 541 16.92 67.10 11.10
CA GLU A 541 17.22 67.01 9.65
C GLU A 541 18.57 66.33 9.28
N LYS A 542 18.75 65.68 8.11
CA LYS A 542 18.58 66.29 6.77
C LYS A 542 18.60 65.29 5.59
N GLU A 543 18.26 65.83 4.42
CA GLU A 543 18.17 65.21 3.09
C GLU A 543 19.53 64.96 2.39
N ASP A 544 19.44 64.38 1.19
CA ASP A 544 20.35 64.47 0.03
C ASP A 544 21.70 63.71 0.06
N ASP A 545 22.21 63.17 -1.05
CA ASP A 545 21.62 62.85 -2.39
C ASP A 545 22.65 61.97 -3.17
N SER A 546 22.31 61.56 -4.40
CA SER A 546 23.22 61.25 -5.52
C SER A 546 23.93 59.88 -5.54
N GLY A 547 23.62 59.08 -6.57
CA GLY A 547 24.31 57.83 -6.90
C GLY A 547 23.62 57.03 -8.01
#